data_AF-A0A2S8P4C8-F1
#
_entry.id   AF-A0A2S8P4C8-F1
#
_cell.length_a   1.000
_cell.length_b   1.000
_cell.length_c   1.000
_cell.angle_alpha   90.00
_cell.angle_beta   90.00
_cell.angle_gamma   90.00
#
_symmetry.space_group_name_H-M   'P 1'
#
loop_
_entity.id
_entity.type
_entity.pdbx_description
1 polymer ?
#
loop_
_entity_poly.entity_id
_entity_poly.type
_entity_poly.pdbx_seq_one_letter_code
_entity_poly.pdbx_strand_id
1 'polypeptide(L)'
;MKIAFSPCPNDTFIFHAWVHGLIPGAPELDVRYADIDITNGLAASPIGPDVPEVMKISYAALPYVLSEYALLPAGGALGRGCGPLVLTANGTTDPAYLSGRRVAVPSERSTAYLLFRLWAAQNVPGGVGEIVVMPFDQIMPAVRDGKIDAGLVIHEARFTYQNYDLKLMTDLGNWWESDTGLPIPLGAIIARRNMDAHALAGWARASVEYAWAHPDESRAYVMEHAQEMDPDVAAQHIGLYVNEFSANLGDDGYGAITALLGRAMKEGLVPEFDLDLLRI
;
A
#
# COMPACT_ATOMS: atom_id res chain seq x y z
N MET A 1 -18.50 12.75 -6.49
CA MET A 1 -17.33 13.01 -5.61
C MET A 1 -16.14 12.32 -6.22
N LYS A 2 -15.01 13.02 -6.41
CA LYS A 2 -13.81 12.44 -7.02
C LYS A 2 -13.07 11.58 -6.01
N ILE A 3 -12.78 10.35 -6.40
CA ILE A 3 -11.98 9.41 -5.61
C ILE A 3 -10.86 8.84 -6.47
N ALA A 4 -9.68 8.61 -5.89
CA ALA A 4 -8.64 7.85 -6.57
C ALA A 4 -8.12 6.68 -5.73
N PHE A 5 -8.03 5.50 -6.34
CA PHE A 5 -7.44 4.30 -5.73
C PHE A 5 -6.82 3.41 -6.81
N SER A 6 -6.08 2.37 -6.42
CA SER A 6 -5.40 1.52 -7.40
C SER A 6 -6.37 0.54 -8.06
N PRO A 7 -6.12 0.09 -9.31
CA PRO A 7 -6.95 -0.93 -9.94
C PRO A 7 -6.75 -2.34 -9.34
N CYS A 8 -5.94 -2.49 -8.29
CA CYS A 8 -5.65 -3.78 -7.67
C CYS A 8 -6.91 -4.47 -7.10
N PRO A 9 -6.93 -5.82 -7.05
CA PRO A 9 -8.08 -6.59 -6.58
C PRO A 9 -8.61 -6.19 -5.20
N ASN A 10 -7.74 -5.85 -4.25
CA ASN A 10 -8.16 -5.42 -2.92
C ASN A 10 -8.95 -4.11 -2.94
N ASP A 11 -8.53 -3.11 -3.71
CA ASP A 11 -9.22 -1.81 -3.74
C ASP A 11 -10.53 -1.88 -4.50
N THR A 12 -10.53 -2.57 -5.64
CA THR A 12 -11.76 -2.79 -6.42
C THR A 12 -12.75 -3.61 -5.62
N PHE A 13 -12.30 -4.60 -4.84
CA PHE A 13 -13.16 -5.31 -3.90
C PHE A 13 -13.70 -4.39 -2.78
N ILE A 14 -12.84 -3.63 -2.10
CA ILE A 14 -13.20 -2.70 -1.01
C ILE A 14 -14.25 -1.68 -1.48
N PHE A 15 -14.06 -1.07 -2.65
CA PHE A 15 -14.90 0.02 -3.13
C PHE A 15 -16.01 -0.41 -4.10
N HIS A 16 -16.12 -1.70 -4.45
CA HIS A 16 -17.11 -2.20 -5.41
C HIS A 16 -18.53 -1.70 -5.11
N ALA A 17 -19.01 -1.92 -3.89
CA ALA A 17 -20.39 -1.61 -3.54
C ALA A 17 -20.66 -0.10 -3.54
N TRP A 18 -19.68 0.72 -3.13
CA TRP A 18 -19.82 2.18 -3.20
C TRP A 18 -19.83 2.66 -4.66
N VAL A 19 -18.88 2.20 -5.49
CA VAL A 19 -18.78 2.58 -6.90
C VAL A 19 -20.06 2.24 -7.67
N HIS A 20 -20.72 1.12 -7.35
CA HIS A 20 -21.93 0.67 -8.02
C HIS A 20 -23.24 1.16 -7.36
N GLY A 21 -23.15 2.11 -6.42
CA GLY A 21 -24.33 2.71 -5.80
C GLY A 21 -25.13 1.76 -4.90
N LEU A 22 -24.50 0.69 -4.39
CA LEU A 22 -25.12 -0.32 -3.53
C LEU A 22 -25.17 0.13 -2.05
N ILE A 23 -24.53 1.25 -1.70
CA ILE A 23 -24.50 1.81 -0.35
C ILE A 23 -25.52 2.95 -0.21
N PRO A 24 -26.62 2.77 0.55
CA PRO A 24 -27.65 3.79 0.70
C PRO A 24 -27.12 5.11 1.26
N GLY A 25 -27.47 6.22 0.62
CA GLY A 25 -27.09 7.56 1.04
C GLY A 25 -25.63 7.94 0.74
N ALA A 26 -24.84 7.04 0.14
CA ALA A 26 -23.49 7.37 -0.31
C ALA A 26 -23.53 8.22 -1.59
N PRO A 27 -22.62 9.20 -1.75
CA PRO A 27 -22.55 10.00 -2.96
C PRO A 27 -22.03 9.17 -4.15
N GLU A 28 -22.48 9.51 -5.35
CA GLU A 28 -21.94 8.98 -6.60
C GLU A 28 -20.44 9.32 -6.72
N LEU A 29 -19.66 8.37 -7.22
CA LEU A 29 -18.21 8.46 -7.33
C LEU A 29 -17.77 8.72 -8.76
N ASP A 30 -16.85 9.68 -8.92
CA ASP A 30 -16.04 9.85 -10.12
C ASP A 30 -14.68 9.20 -9.82
N VAL A 31 -14.49 7.98 -10.34
CA VAL A 31 -13.37 7.10 -9.96
C VAL A 31 -12.20 7.30 -10.91
N ARG A 32 -11.04 7.62 -10.33
CA ARG A 32 -9.75 7.59 -11.00
C ARG A 32 -8.92 6.40 -10.52
N TYR A 33 -8.71 5.43 -11.40
CA TYR A 33 -7.73 4.38 -11.14
C TYR A 33 -6.31 4.90 -11.36
N ALA A 34 -5.46 4.75 -10.35
CA ALA A 34 -4.06 5.19 -10.42
C ALA A 34 -3.17 4.38 -9.47
N ASP A 35 -1.95 4.12 -9.91
CA ASP A 35 -0.93 3.48 -9.08
C ASP A 35 -0.62 4.30 -7.83
N ILE A 36 -0.14 3.63 -6.79
CA ILE A 36 0.12 4.23 -5.47
C ILE A 36 1.16 5.37 -5.54
N ASP A 37 2.12 5.30 -6.45
CA ASP A 37 3.11 6.36 -6.66
C ASP A 37 2.44 7.65 -7.17
N ILE A 38 1.50 7.50 -8.10
CA ILE A 38 0.72 8.61 -8.66
C ILE A 38 -0.14 9.23 -7.56
N THR A 39 -0.87 8.43 -6.79
CA THR A 39 -1.75 8.96 -5.74
C THR A 39 -0.97 9.60 -4.59
N ASN A 40 0.19 9.04 -4.21
CA ASN A 40 1.12 9.66 -3.26
C ASN A 40 1.58 11.04 -3.76
N GLY A 41 1.93 11.16 -5.05
CA GLY A 41 2.34 12.42 -5.68
C GLY A 41 1.21 13.45 -5.71
N LEU A 42 0.01 13.04 -6.13
CA LEU A 42 -1.19 13.90 -6.17
C LEU A 42 -1.56 14.45 -4.79
N ALA A 43 -1.50 13.61 -3.75
CA ALA A 43 -1.83 14.02 -2.40
C ALA A 43 -0.80 15.00 -1.81
N ALA A 44 0.49 14.79 -2.10
CA ALA A 44 1.58 15.63 -1.59
C ALA A 44 1.77 16.95 -2.36
N SER A 45 1.20 17.10 -3.54
CA SER A 45 1.27 18.32 -4.34
C SER A 45 -0.07 18.56 -5.04
N PRO A 46 -1.12 18.89 -4.27
CA PRO A 46 -2.46 19.06 -4.81
C PRO A 46 -2.55 20.35 -5.63
N ILE A 47 -2.66 20.24 -6.95
CA ILE A 47 -2.78 21.38 -7.85
C ILE A 47 -4.04 21.24 -8.72
N GLY A 48 -4.88 22.27 -8.71
CA GLY A 48 -6.02 22.40 -9.63
C GLY A 48 -7.32 21.74 -9.15
N PRO A 49 -8.38 21.88 -9.95
CA PRO A 49 -9.73 21.41 -9.60
C PRO A 49 -9.93 19.89 -9.72
N ASP A 50 -8.92 19.17 -10.21
CA ASP A 50 -8.97 17.72 -10.48
C ASP A 50 -8.32 16.87 -9.40
N VAL A 51 -7.89 17.48 -8.29
CA VAL A 51 -7.41 16.73 -7.14
C VAL A 51 -8.59 16.01 -6.47
N PRO A 52 -8.55 14.68 -6.34
CA PRO A 52 -9.65 13.93 -5.71
C PRO A 52 -9.88 14.36 -4.26
N GLU A 53 -11.14 14.36 -3.82
CA GLU A 53 -11.47 14.64 -2.43
C GLU A 53 -11.14 13.47 -1.51
N VAL A 54 -11.17 12.24 -2.04
CA VAL A 54 -10.79 11.01 -1.34
C VAL A 54 -9.72 10.28 -2.14
N MET A 55 -8.67 9.79 -1.48
CA MET A 55 -7.60 9.06 -2.16
C MET A 55 -7.07 7.91 -1.33
N LYS A 56 -6.69 6.82 -1.99
CA LYS A 56 -5.77 5.84 -1.42
C LYS A 56 -4.34 6.32 -1.60
N ILE A 57 -3.57 6.33 -0.53
CA ILE A 57 -2.13 6.60 -0.52
C ILE A 57 -1.39 5.54 0.29
N SER A 58 -0.06 5.56 0.27
CA SER A 58 0.75 4.80 1.22
C SER A 58 0.66 5.43 2.61
N TYR A 59 0.66 4.62 3.66
CA TYR A 59 0.79 5.13 5.04
C TYR A 59 2.05 5.99 5.23
N ALA A 60 3.17 5.63 4.57
CA ALA A 60 4.39 6.43 4.57
C ALA A 60 4.23 7.84 3.97
N ALA A 61 3.17 8.10 3.21
CA ALA A 61 2.88 9.41 2.64
C ALA A 61 2.04 10.31 3.57
N LEU A 62 1.45 9.77 4.65
CA LEU A 62 0.64 10.56 5.59
C LEU A 62 1.35 11.80 6.15
N PRO A 63 2.62 11.73 6.61
CA PRO A 63 3.29 12.90 7.19
C PRO A 63 3.36 14.12 6.26
N TYR A 64 3.25 13.90 4.94
CA TYR A 64 3.31 14.97 3.94
C TYR A 64 1.96 15.62 3.64
N VAL A 65 0.85 15.02 4.08
CA VAL A 65 -0.51 15.38 3.60
C VAL A 65 -1.51 15.65 4.72
N LEU A 66 -1.17 15.29 5.97
CA LEU A 66 -2.08 15.41 7.12
C LEU A 66 -2.50 16.86 7.43
N SER A 67 -1.84 17.89 6.89
CA SER A 67 -2.32 19.27 7.00
C SER A 67 -3.60 19.53 6.19
N GLU A 68 -3.77 18.85 5.06
CA GLU A 68 -4.87 19.08 4.11
C GLU A 68 -5.90 17.93 4.10
N TYR A 69 -5.48 16.75 4.55
CA TYR A 69 -6.30 15.54 4.56
C TYR A 69 -6.37 14.91 5.96
N ALA A 70 -7.47 14.23 6.22
CA ALA A 70 -7.68 13.37 7.37
C ALA A 70 -7.57 11.89 6.95
N LEU A 71 -7.01 11.06 7.82
CA LEU A 71 -7.00 9.60 7.66
C LEU A 71 -8.40 9.05 7.96
N LEU A 72 -8.97 8.29 7.03
CA LEU A 72 -10.20 7.54 7.28
C LEU A 72 -9.87 6.20 7.98
N PRO A 73 -10.62 5.81 9.03
CA PRO A 73 -10.41 4.54 9.73
C PRO A 73 -10.87 3.30 8.95
N ALA A 74 -11.30 3.44 7.69
CA ALA A 74 -11.85 2.35 6.88
C ALA A 74 -11.43 2.49 5.40
N GLY A 75 -11.47 1.37 4.69
CA GLY A 75 -11.06 1.20 3.28
C GLY A 75 -9.56 1.03 3.07
N GLY A 76 -8.75 1.02 4.14
CA GLY A 76 -7.30 0.85 4.06
C GLY A 76 -6.86 -0.60 3.90
N ALA A 77 -5.55 -0.78 3.71
CA ALA A 77 -4.85 -2.06 3.72
C ALA A 77 -3.78 -2.06 4.82
N LEU A 78 -3.99 -2.89 5.82
CA LEU A 78 -3.10 -3.11 6.97
C LEU A 78 -3.27 -4.56 7.40
N GLY A 79 -2.21 -5.25 7.81
CA GLY A 79 -2.36 -6.63 8.23
C GLY A 79 -1.05 -7.35 8.50
N ARG A 80 -1.14 -8.67 8.61
CA ARG A 80 0.00 -9.57 8.82
C ARG A 80 0.27 -10.41 7.59
N GLY A 81 1.54 -10.79 7.40
CA GLY A 81 2.00 -11.55 6.25
C GLY A 81 1.80 -10.84 4.90
N CYS A 82 1.51 -9.54 4.91
CA CYS A 82 1.17 -8.75 3.73
C CYS A 82 2.30 -7.81 3.29
N GLY A 83 3.48 -7.92 3.92
CA GLY A 83 4.61 -7.04 3.68
C GLY A 83 5.22 -7.17 2.28
N PRO A 84 5.98 -6.14 1.84
CA PRO A 84 6.73 -6.18 0.60
C PRO A 84 7.86 -7.21 0.64
N LEU A 85 8.27 -7.68 -0.53
CA LEU A 85 9.36 -8.65 -0.67
C LEU A 85 10.57 -8.01 -1.35
N VAL A 86 11.76 -8.40 -0.93
CA VAL A 86 12.99 -8.15 -1.68
C VAL A 86 13.35 -9.42 -2.43
N LEU A 87 13.46 -9.31 -3.76
CA LEU A 87 13.73 -10.42 -4.65
C LEU A 87 15.09 -10.27 -5.33
N THR A 88 15.76 -11.40 -5.57
CA THR A 88 17.00 -11.48 -6.34
C THR A 88 16.95 -12.62 -7.36
N ALA A 89 17.76 -12.53 -8.40
CA ALA A 89 17.89 -13.60 -9.40
C ALA A 89 18.76 -14.77 -8.90
N ASN A 90 19.72 -14.52 -8.00
CA ASN A 90 20.70 -15.53 -7.58
C ASN A 90 20.30 -16.33 -6.33
N GLY A 91 19.23 -15.95 -5.65
CA GLY A 91 18.76 -16.66 -4.44
C GLY A 91 19.58 -16.43 -3.19
N THR A 92 20.43 -15.41 -3.15
CA THR A 92 21.09 -15.04 -1.90
C THR A 92 20.09 -14.50 -0.88
N THR A 93 20.20 -14.96 0.37
CA THR A 93 19.48 -14.43 1.52
C THR A 93 20.36 -13.53 2.39
N ASP A 94 21.63 -13.32 2.02
CA ASP A 94 22.57 -12.46 2.74
C ASP A 94 22.33 -10.99 2.37
N PRO A 95 21.90 -10.14 3.32
CA PRO A 95 21.68 -8.71 3.06
C PRO A 95 22.93 -7.96 2.60
N ALA A 96 24.14 -8.43 2.95
CA ALA A 96 25.40 -7.82 2.51
C ALA A 96 25.58 -7.89 0.99
N TYR A 97 24.82 -8.74 0.30
CA TYR A 97 24.75 -8.72 -1.16
C TYR A 97 24.31 -7.35 -1.71
N LEU A 98 23.42 -6.63 -1.01
CA LEU A 98 22.89 -5.35 -1.50
C LEU A 98 23.87 -4.18 -1.35
N SER A 99 24.98 -4.36 -0.63
CA SER A 99 25.98 -3.32 -0.40
C SER A 99 26.53 -2.79 -1.72
N GLY A 100 26.34 -1.48 -1.98
CA GLY A 100 26.79 -0.85 -3.22
C GLY A 100 26.07 -1.28 -4.50
N ARG A 101 24.97 -2.03 -4.41
CA ARG A 101 24.20 -2.53 -5.57
C ARG A 101 23.00 -1.67 -5.93
N ARG A 102 22.43 -1.93 -7.12
CA ARG A 102 21.23 -1.27 -7.64
C ARG A 102 19.99 -2.01 -7.17
N VAL A 103 19.09 -1.30 -6.50
CA VAL A 103 17.81 -1.85 -6.04
C VAL A 103 16.66 -1.10 -6.70
N ALA A 104 15.79 -1.82 -7.40
CA ALA A 104 14.60 -1.24 -7.97
C ALA A 104 13.48 -1.13 -6.92
N VAL A 105 12.79 0.01 -6.90
CA VAL A 105 11.67 0.27 -5.98
C VAL A 105 10.49 0.86 -6.76
N PRO A 106 9.24 0.63 -6.31
CA PRO A 106 8.05 1.09 -7.04
C PRO A 106 7.75 2.58 -6.81
N SER A 107 8.29 3.18 -5.76
CA SER A 107 8.01 4.58 -5.37
C SER A 107 8.95 5.02 -4.25
N GLU A 108 9.36 6.29 -4.26
CA GLU A 108 10.15 6.90 -3.17
C GLU A 108 9.32 7.25 -1.92
N ARG A 109 7.99 7.19 -2.02
CA ARG A 109 7.07 7.53 -0.90
C ARG A 109 6.13 6.41 -0.53
N SER A 110 6.42 5.19 -1.00
CA SER A 110 5.64 4.01 -0.60
C SER A 110 6.01 3.52 0.80
N THR A 111 5.04 2.90 1.47
CA THR A 111 5.34 2.19 2.73
C THR A 111 6.29 1.04 2.50
N ALA A 112 6.26 0.42 1.31
CA ALA A 112 7.21 -0.62 0.95
C ALA A 112 8.65 -0.12 1.00
N TYR A 113 8.91 1.04 0.40
CA TYR A 113 10.23 1.63 0.40
C TYR A 113 10.64 2.14 1.78
N LEU A 114 9.71 2.68 2.58
CA LEU A 114 9.98 3.03 3.97
C LEU A 114 10.45 1.82 4.80
N LEU A 115 9.74 0.70 4.71
CA LEU A 115 10.13 -0.55 5.38
C LEU A 115 11.50 -1.04 4.89
N PHE A 116 11.74 -0.98 3.58
CA PHE A 116 13.03 -1.34 3.00
C PHE A 116 14.17 -0.48 3.57
N ARG A 117 13.99 0.84 3.66
CA ARG A 117 15.01 1.74 4.23
C ARG A 117 15.29 1.43 5.70
N LEU A 118 14.25 1.19 6.50
CA LEU A 118 14.38 0.82 7.92
C LEU A 118 15.13 -0.51 8.09
N TRP A 119 14.79 -1.51 7.27
CA TRP A 119 15.47 -2.81 7.26
C TRP A 119 16.92 -2.69 6.79
N ALA A 120 17.16 -1.98 5.68
CA ALA A 120 18.48 -1.84 5.07
C ALA A 120 19.46 -1.11 6.00
N ALA A 121 19.00 -0.10 6.74
CA ALA A 121 19.82 0.61 7.72
C ALA A 121 20.40 -0.32 8.82
N GLN A 122 19.68 -1.40 9.15
CA GLN A 122 20.09 -2.37 10.18
C GLN A 122 20.86 -3.56 9.62
N ASN A 123 20.61 -3.92 8.35
CA ASN A 123 21.04 -5.21 7.81
C ASN A 123 22.06 -5.11 6.67
N VAL A 124 22.14 -3.99 5.94
CA VAL A 124 23.00 -3.85 4.76
C VAL A 124 24.26 -3.04 5.11
N PRO A 125 25.43 -3.67 5.31
CA PRO A 125 26.65 -2.95 5.68
C PRO A 125 27.05 -1.94 4.61
N GLY A 126 27.30 -0.69 5.01
CA GLY A 126 27.65 0.38 4.06
C GLY A 126 26.49 0.87 3.18
N GLY A 127 25.28 0.34 3.36
CA GLY A 127 24.08 0.74 2.63
C GLY A 127 24.02 0.23 1.20
N VAL A 128 22.85 0.43 0.58
CA VAL A 128 22.63 0.17 -0.84
C VAL A 128 23.38 1.17 -1.72
N GLY A 129 23.70 0.80 -2.96
CA GLY A 129 24.44 1.67 -3.88
C GLY A 129 23.53 2.71 -4.55
N GLU A 130 22.55 2.24 -5.31
CA GLU A 130 21.65 3.10 -6.09
C GLU A 130 20.22 2.58 -5.96
N ILE A 131 19.29 3.51 -5.75
CA ILE A 131 17.85 3.24 -5.78
C ILE A 131 17.33 3.65 -7.15
N VAL A 132 16.71 2.70 -7.86
CA VAL A 132 16.14 2.92 -9.19
C VAL A 132 14.62 2.85 -9.10
N VAL A 133 13.96 3.99 -9.22
CA VAL A 133 12.48 4.04 -9.22
C VAL A 133 11.98 3.58 -10.60
N MET A 134 11.07 2.59 -10.61
CA MET A 134 10.41 2.14 -11.84
C MET A 134 9.02 1.58 -11.54
N PRO A 135 8.12 1.54 -12.53
CA PRO A 135 6.81 0.90 -12.39
C PRO A 135 6.92 -0.52 -11.85
N PHE A 136 6.01 -0.92 -10.95
CA PHE A 136 6.15 -2.16 -10.19
C PHE A 136 6.15 -3.42 -11.09
N ASP A 137 5.41 -3.39 -12.20
CA ASP A 137 5.34 -4.43 -13.23
C ASP A 137 6.67 -4.63 -13.98
N GLN A 138 7.55 -3.62 -13.97
CA GLN A 138 8.88 -3.68 -14.58
C GLN A 138 9.97 -4.20 -13.65
N ILE A 139 9.73 -4.22 -12.33
CA ILE A 139 10.75 -4.61 -11.34
C ILE A 139 11.19 -6.06 -11.52
N MET A 140 10.24 -7.01 -11.54
CA MET A 140 10.58 -8.44 -11.68
C MET A 140 11.29 -8.75 -13.00
N PRO A 141 10.82 -8.28 -14.18
CA PRO A 141 11.57 -8.39 -15.43
C PRO A 141 12.99 -7.81 -15.36
N ALA A 142 13.17 -6.64 -14.75
CA ALA A 142 14.47 -5.98 -14.67
C ALA A 142 15.48 -6.77 -13.81
N VAL A 143 15.03 -7.40 -12.72
CA VAL A 143 15.86 -8.28 -11.89
C VAL A 143 16.20 -9.57 -12.64
N ARG A 144 15.20 -10.21 -13.26
CA ARG A 144 15.41 -11.43 -14.06
C ARG A 144 16.42 -11.23 -15.18
N ASP A 145 16.32 -10.10 -15.88
CA ASP A 145 17.20 -9.76 -17.01
C ASP A 145 18.60 -9.28 -16.57
N GLY A 146 18.87 -9.18 -15.26
CA GLY A 146 20.15 -8.69 -14.73
C GLY A 146 20.37 -7.17 -14.92
N LYS A 147 19.32 -6.42 -15.29
CA LYS A 147 19.37 -4.95 -15.42
C LYS A 147 19.46 -4.28 -14.06
N ILE A 148 18.95 -4.94 -13.02
CA ILE A 148 18.94 -4.51 -11.61
C ILE A 148 19.37 -5.70 -10.74
N ASP A 149 20.04 -5.44 -9.61
CA ASP A 149 20.57 -6.50 -8.74
C ASP A 149 19.50 -7.10 -7.80
N ALA A 150 18.57 -6.28 -7.32
CA ALA A 150 17.45 -6.70 -6.47
C ALA A 150 16.21 -5.83 -6.70
N GLY A 151 15.02 -6.39 -6.47
CA GLY A 151 13.75 -5.70 -6.64
C GLY A 151 12.92 -5.72 -5.38
N LEU A 152 12.46 -4.55 -4.94
CA LEU A 152 11.43 -4.41 -3.92
C LEU A 152 10.06 -4.52 -4.60
N VAL A 153 9.33 -5.59 -4.34
CA VAL A 153 8.03 -5.86 -4.96
C VAL A 153 6.88 -5.82 -3.97
N ILE A 154 5.69 -5.55 -4.50
CA ILE A 154 4.43 -5.37 -3.79
C ILE A 154 3.31 -6.11 -4.53
N HIS A 155 2.08 -6.03 -4.03
CA HIS A 155 0.87 -6.55 -4.70
C HIS A 155 0.96 -8.06 -5.00
N GLU A 156 0.49 -8.48 -6.17
CA GLU A 156 0.44 -9.88 -6.59
C GLU A 156 1.81 -10.50 -6.87
N ALA A 157 2.88 -9.71 -6.96
CA ALA A 157 4.23 -10.20 -7.20
C ALA A 157 4.66 -11.28 -6.18
N ARG A 158 4.11 -11.23 -4.96
CA ARG A 158 4.36 -12.26 -3.93
C ARG A 158 3.88 -13.66 -4.29
N PHE A 159 2.90 -13.76 -5.19
CA PHE A 159 2.32 -15.02 -5.65
C PHE A 159 2.92 -15.47 -6.99
N THR A 160 3.54 -14.55 -7.74
CA THR A 160 3.96 -14.80 -9.14
C THR A 160 5.47 -14.71 -9.37
N TYR A 161 6.28 -14.24 -8.41
CA TYR A 161 7.72 -14.05 -8.63
C TYR A 161 8.48 -15.33 -9.02
N GLN A 162 7.96 -16.49 -8.61
CA GLN A 162 8.51 -17.79 -8.97
C GLN A 162 8.44 -18.05 -10.49
N ASN A 163 7.45 -17.46 -11.17
CA ASN A 163 7.30 -17.55 -12.62
C ASN A 163 8.38 -16.75 -13.38
N TYR A 164 9.10 -15.87 -12.67
CA TYR A 164 10.22 -15.09 -13.20
C TYR A 164 11.59 -15.69 -12.83
N ASP A 165 11.61 -16.91 -12.28
CA ASP A 165 12.81 -17.56 -11.71
C ASP A 165 13.49 -16.75 -10.60
N LEU A 166 12.77 -15.79 -10.01
CA LEU A 166 13.26 -14.98 -8.91
C LEU A 166 13.16 -15.74 -7.59
N LYS A 167 13.96 -15.29 -6.63
CA LYS A 167 14.05 -15.89 -5.30
C LYS A 167 13.85 -14.81 -4.24
N LEU A 168 13.14 -15.18 -3.18
CA LEU A 168 12.96 -14.35 -2.00
C LEU A 168 14.29 -14.20 -1.26
N MET A 169 14.77 -12.97 -1.14
CA MET A 169 15.88 -12.63 -0.24
C MET A 169 15.35 -12.35 1.16
N THR A 170 14.36 -11.46 1.28
CA THR A 170 13.74 -11.10 2.55
C THR A 170 12.28 -10.71 2.39
N ASP A 171 11.47 -11.09 3.37
CA ASP A 171 10.10 -10.63 3.52
C ASP A 171 10.10 -9.53 4.59
N LEU A 172 9.83 -8.29 4.16
CA LEU A 172 9.88 -7.12 5.04
C LEU A 172 8.70 -7.10 6.02
N GLY A 173 7.63 -7.82 5.72
CA GLY A 173 6.53 -8.02 6.66
C GLY A 173 6.93 -8.93 7.80
N ASN A 174 7.49 -10.09 7.48
CA ASN A 174 8.00 -11.01 8.51
C ASN A 174 9.07 -10.37 9.38
N TRP A 175 9.97 -9.58 8.79
CA TRP A 175 10.96 -8.81 9.55
C TRP A 175 10.29 -7.83 10.51
N TRP A 176 9.36 -7.00 10.02
CA TRP A 176 8.67 -6.00 10.84
C TRP A 176 7.87 -6.64 11.99
N GLU A 177 7.14 -7.72 11.69
CA GLU A 177 6.33 -8.43 12.68
C GLU A 177 7.19 -9.12 13.74
N SER A 178 8.34 -9.67 13.36
CA SER A 178 9.28 -10.28 14.31
C SER A 178 9.92 -9.24 15.23
N ASP A 179 10.20 -8.05 14.69
CA ASP A 179 10.84 -6.95 15.43
C ASP A 179 9.86 -6.24 16.39
N THR A 180 8.61 -6.05 15.96
CA THR A 180 7.65 -5.18 16.66
C THR A 180 6.45 -5.91 17.27
N GLY A 181 6.14 -7.11 16.79
CA GLY A 181 4.89 -7.81 17.10
C GLY A 181 3.65 -7.15 16.50
N LEU A 182 3.77 -6.12 15.65
CA LEU A 182 2.65 -5.33 15.13
C LEU A 182 2.34 -5.67 13.66
N PRO A 183 1.08 -5.52 13.21
CA PRO A 183 0.75 -5.59 11.78
C PRO A 183 1.39 -4.43 11.00
N ILE A 184 1.38 -4.54 9.67
CA ILE A 184 2.07 -3.62 8.76
C ILE A 184 1.04 -2.70 8.10
N PRO A 185 1.10 -1.37 8.33
CA PRO A 185 0.31 -0.39 7.58
C PRO A 185 0.83 -0.32 6.14
N LEU A 186 -0.01 -0.52 5.12
CA LEU A 186 0.42 -0.44 3.72
C LEU A 186 -0.26 0.70 2.97
N GLY A 187 -1.59 0.66 2.86
CA GLY A 187 -2.40 1.65 2.16
C GLY A 187 -3.40 2.34 3.08
N ALA A 188 -3.41 3.67 3.10
CA ALA A 188 -4.33 4.51 3.82
C ALA A 188 -5.38 5.11 2.88
N ILE A 189 -6.60 5.31 3.37
CA ILE A 189 -7.58 6.16 2.70
C ILE A 189 -7.59 7.51 3.39
N ILE A 190 -7.45 8.57 2.61
CA ILE A 190 -7.46 9.94 3.09
C ILE A 190 -8.62 10.71 2.46
N ALA A 191 -9.17 11.67 3.20
CA ALA A 191 -10.19 12.58 2.72
C ALA A 191 -9.79 14.03 3.00
N ARG A 192 -10.11 14.96 2.10
CA ARG A 192 -9.91 16.39 2.33
C ARG A 192 -10.57 16.81 3.65
N ARG A 193 -9.88 17.64 4.44
CA ARG A 193 -10.37 18.05 5.78
C ARG A 193 -11.68 18.84 5.77
N ASN A 194 -12.10 19.40 4.63
CA ASN A 194 -13.40 20.08 4.49
C ASN A 194 -14.57 19.11 4.22
N MET A 195 -14.31 17.80 4.11
CA MET A 195 -15.32 16.77 3.92
C MET A 195 -15.75 16.16 5.27
N ASP A 196 -16.92 15.52 5.30
CA ASP A 196 -17.38 14.76 6.46
C ASP A 196 -16.65 13.40 6.54
N ALA A 197 -15.54 13.37 7.26
CA ALA A 197 -14.71 12.18 7.41
C ALA A 197 -15.44 11.01 8.08
N HIS A 198 -16.39 11.27 9.00
CA HIS A 198 -17.16 10.21 9.65
C HIS A 198 -18.13 9.54 8.69
N ALA A 199 -18.84 10.32 7.86
CA ALA A 199 -19.72 9.79 6.83
C ALA A 199 -18.94 8.99 5.77
N LEU A 200 -17.81 9.54 5.29
CA LEU A 200 -16.94 8.86 4.32
C LEU A 200 -16.39 7.54 4.85
N ALA A 201 -15.94 7.50 6.11
CA ALA A 201 -15.50 6.28 6.76
C ALA A 201 -16.64 5.27 6.93
N GLY A 202 -17.86 5.74 7.23
CA GLY A 202 -19.06 4.92 7.31
C GLY A 202 -19.40 4.24 5.98
N TRP A 203 -19.37 4.97 4.86
CA TRP A 203 -19.63 4.40 3.54
C TRP A 203 -18.52 3.47 3.06
N ALA A 204 -17.25 3.81 3.32
CA ALA A 204 -16.12 2.92 3.03
C ALA A 204 -16.27 1.59 3.79
N ARG A 205 -16.58 1.64 5.11
CA ARG A 205 -16.84 0.45 5.92
C ARG A 205 -18.02 -0.36 5.38
N ALA A 206 -19.15 0.30 5.10
CA ALA A 206 -20.32 -0.38 4.56
C ALA A 206 -20.02 -1.05 3.21
N SER A 207 -19.15 -0.46 2.38
CA SER A 207 -18.69 -1.06 1.12
C SER A 207 -17.86 -2.32 1.34
N VAL A 208 -16.94 -2.31 2.32
CA VAL A 208 -16.17 -3.50 2.70
C VAL A 208 -17.08 -4.61 3.22
N GLU A 209 -18.00 -4.27 4.14
CA GLU A 209 -18.94 -5.22 4.74
C GLU A 209 -19.86 -5.84 3.69
N TYR A 210 -20.33 -5.02 2.73
CA TYR A 210 -21.12 -5.51 1.60
C TYR A 210 -20.31 -6.48 0.74
N ALA A 211 -19.08 -6.12 0.38
CA ALA A 211 -18.22 -6.97 -0.45
C ALA A 211 -17.94 -8.33 0.22
N TRP A 212 -17.78 -8.37 1.55
CA TRP A 212 -17.65 -9.64 2.29
C TRP A 212 -18.94 -10.46 2.34
N ALA A 213 -20.10 -9.81 2.46
CA ALA A 213 -21.39 -10.49 2.44
C ALA A 213 -21.77 -10.99 1.02
N HIS A 214 -21.25 -10.33 -0.01
CA HIS A 214 -21.58 -10.55 -1.43
C HIS A 214 -20.32 -10.66 -2.32
N PRO A 215 -19.39 -11.59 -2.04
CA PRO A 215 -18.09 -11.62 -2.71
C PRO A 215 -18.17 -11.92 -4.22
N ASP A 216 -19.21 -12.64 -4.66
CA ASP A 216 -19.41 -12.95 -6.08
C ASP A 216 -19.83 -11.72 -6.90
N GLU A 217 -20.48 -10.73 -6.27
CA GLU A 217 -20.99 -9.54 -6.97
C GLU A 217 -19.85 -8.63 -7.43
N SER A 218 -18.75 -8.56 -6.67
CA SER A 218 -17.58 -7.74 -7.02
C SER A 218 -16.67 -8.39 -8.06
N ARG A 219 -16.83 -9.68 -8.35
CA ARG A 219 -15.89 -10.47 -9.16
C ARG A 219 -15.68 -9.88 -10.55
N ALA A 220 -16.75 -9.51 -11.25
CA ALA A 220 -16.63 -8.97 -12.61
C ALA A 220 -15.84 -7.65 -12.62
N TYR A 221 -16.16 -6.76 -11.68
CA TYR A 221 -15.49 -5.47 -11.53
C TYR A 221 -14.02 -5.61 -11.12
N VAL A 222 -13.69 -6.53 -10.20
CA VAL A 222 -12.32 -6.85 -9.81
C VAL A 222 -11.51 -7.32 -11.02
N MET A 223 -12.04 -8.30 -11.78
CA MET A 223 -11.32 -8.88 -12.91
C MET A 223 -11.19 -7.93 -14.10
N GLU A 224 -12.11 -6.97 -14.27
CA GLU A 224 -12.01 -5.93 -15.31
C GLU A 224 -10.79 -5.03 -15.12
N HIS A 225 -10.35 -4.83 -13.88
CA HIS A 225 -9.29 -3.87 -13.52
C HIS A 225 -7.97 -4.54 -13.12
N ALA A 226 -7.98 -5.82 -12.73
CA ALA A 226 -6.80 -6.53 -12.28
C ALA A 226 -5.74 -6.66 -13.40
N GLN A 227 -4.47 -6.43 -13.06
CA GLN A 227 -3.36 -6.67 -14.00
C GLN A 227 -3.10 -8.17 -14.22
N GLU A 228 -3.20 -8.96 -13.15
CA GLU A 228 -3.18 -10.42 -13.22
C GLU A 228 -4.61 -10.95 -13.41
N MET A 229 -4.81 -11.69 -14.50
CA MET A 229 -6.11 -12.19 -14.92
C MET A 229 -6.45 -13.55 -14.30
N ASP A 230 -5.53 -14.15 -13.57
CA ASP A 230 -5.78 -15.36 -12.79
C ASP A 230 -6.73 -15.08 -11.60
N PRO A 231 -7.96 -15.64 -11.60
CA PRO A 231 -8.92 -15.44 -10.51
C PRO A 231 -8.42 -15.96 -9.16
N ASP A 232 -7.58 -16.99 -9.14
CA ASP A 232 -7.06 -17.56 -7.89
C ASP A 232 -6.03 -16.62 -7.28
N VAL A 233 -5.21 -15.95 -8.09
CA VAL A 233 -4.29 -14.90 -7.62
C VAL A 233 -5.07 -13.70 -7.11
N ALA A 234 -6.13 -13.27 -7.81
CA ALA A 234 -6.99 -12.18 -7.35
C ALA A 234 -7.65 -12.51 -6.00
N ALA A 235 -8.15 -13.74 -5.81
CA ALA A 235 -8.73 -14.18 -4.55
C ALA A 235 -7.70 -14.22 -3.40
N GLN A 236 -6.47 -14.70 -3.66
CA GLN A 236 -5.38 -14.67 -2.69
C GLN A 236 -4.97 -13.23 -2.33
N HIS A 237 -4.95 -12.34 -3.31
CA HIS A 237 -4.68 -10.92 -3.11
C HIS A 237 -5.74 -10.29 -2.20
N ILE A 238 -7.03 -10.50 -2.49
CA ILE A 238 -8.13 -9.99 -1.65
C ILE A 238 -8.03 -10.56 -0.23
N GLY A 239 -7.90 -11.89 -0.09
CA GLY A 239 -7.85 -12.55 1.21
C GLY A 239 -6.67 -12.13 2.09
N LEU A 240 -5.58 -11.67 1.50
CA LEU A 240 -4.43 -11.15 2.24
C LEU A 240 -4.58 -9.68 2.65
N TYR A 241 -5.09 -8.84 1.75
CA TYR A 241 -5.06 -7.39 1.91
C TYR A 241 -6.39 -6.77 2.36
N VAL A 242 -7.49 -7.51 2.32
CA VAL A 242 -8.82 -7.08 2.81
C VAL A 242 -9.19 -7.90 4.05
N ASN A 243 -9.10 -7.28 5.21
CA ASN A 243 -9.32 -7.92 6.52
C ASN A 243 -10.01 -6.96 7.50
N GLU A 244 -10.06 -7.28 8.79
CA GLU A 244 -10.70 -6.45 9.82
C GLU A 244 -10.26 -4.99 9.81
N PHE A 245 -8.98 -4.72 9.51
CA PHE A 245 -8.43 -3.37 9.43
C PHE A 245 -8.96 -2.56 8.25
N SER A 246 -9.44 -3.22 7.19
CA SER A 246 -10.12 -2.58 6.07
C SER A 246 -11.50 -2.07 6.46
N ALA A 247 -12.22 -2.74 7.36
CA ALA A 247 -13.50 -2.24 7.87
C ALA A 247 -13.31 -1.21 8.99
N ASN A 248 -12.32 -1.41 9.86
CA ASN A 248 -11.98 -0.48 10.93
C ASN A 248 -10.55 -0.71 11.41
N LEU A 249 -9.72 0.34 11.42
CA LEU A 249 -8.36 0.26 11.96
C LEU A 249 -8.32 -0.22 13.42
N GLY A 250 -9.26 0.22 14.25
CA GLY A 250 -9.22 -0.03 15.69
C GLY A 250 -7.93 0.46 16.35
N ASP A 251 -7.77 0.18 17.64
CA ASP A 251 -6.59 0.64 18.37
C ASP A 251 -5.30 -0.04 17.90
N ASP A 252 -5.37 -1.31 17.50
CA ASP A 252 -4.21 -2.06 16.98
C ASP A 252 -3.71 -1.49 15.64
N GLY A 253 -4.62 -1.12 14.73
CA GLY A 253 -4.25 -0.48 13.47
C GLY A 253 -3.60 0.89 13.70
N TYR A 254 -4.18 1.73 14.56
CA TYR A 254 -3.56 3.00 14.95
C TYR A 254 -2.22 2.83 15.67
N GLY A 255 -2.08 1.78 16.49
CA GLY A 255 -0.82 1.41 17.14
C GLY A 255 0.26 1.06 16.12
N ALA A 256 -0.07 0.27 15.11
CA ALA A 256 0.84 -0.08 14.01
C ALA A 256 1.27 1.14 13.19
N ILE A 257 0.34 2.05 12.87
CA ILE A 257 0.64 3.30 12.14
C ILE A 257 1.57 4.18 12.96
N THR A 258 1.26 4.37 14.24
CA THR A 258 2.08 5.16 15.17
C THR A 258 3.47 4.58 15.31
N ALA A 259 3.62 3.26 15.42
CA ALA A 259 4.91 2.60 15.53
C ALA A 259 5.77 2.78 14.27
N LEU A 260 5.19 2.56 13.09
CA LEU A 260 5.87 2.72 11.81
C LEU A 260 6.33 4.16 11.58
N LEU A 261 5.40 5.12 11.64
CA LEU A 261 5.70 6.52 11.36
C LEU A 261 6.54 7.15 12.48
N GLY A 262 6.33 6.77 13.73
CA GLY A 262 7.14 7.19 14.87
C GLY A 262 8.61 6.75 14.74
N ARG A 263 8.86 5.52 14.28
CA ARG A 263 10.22 5.06 13.97
C ARG A 263 10.81 5.82 12.79
N ALA A 264 10.02 5.99 11.72
CA ALA A 264 10.46 6.71 10.52
C ALA A 264 10.85 8.16 10.80
N MET A 265 10.11 8.87 11.66
CA MET A 265 10.44 10.24 12.09
C MET A 265 11.77 10.28 12.86
N LYS A 266 11.98 9.36 13.81
CA LYS A 266 13.23 9.27 14.60
C LYS A 266 14.46 9.04 13.72
N GLU A 267 14.29 8.28 12.64
CA GLU A 267 15.33 7.98 11.65
C GLU A 267 15.44 9.08 10.55
N GLY A 268 14.65 10.15 10.63
CA GLY A 268 14.64 11.24 9.64
C GLY A 268 14.18 10.81 8.24
N LEU A 269 13.43 9.72 8.13
CA LEU A 269 12.97 9.16 6.84
C LEU A 269 11.70 9.85 6.33
N VAL A 270 10.92 10.45 7.23
CA VAL A 270 9.72 11.24 6.95
C VAL A 270 9.73 12.52 7.79
N PRO A 271 8.99 13.58 7.40
CA PRO A 271 8.81 14.78 8.22
C PRO A 271 8.24 14.47 9.60
N GLU A 272 8.64 15.26 10.59
CA GLU A 272 7.98 15.26 11.89
C GLU A 272 6.54 15.82 11.77
N PHE A 273 5.61 15.20 12.47
CA PHE A 273 4.22 15.65 12.55
C PHE A 273 3.60 15.24 13.89
N ASP A 274 2.48 15.85 14.23
CA ASP A 274 1.71 15.50 15.43
C ASP A 274 0.92 14.20 15.20
N LEU A 275 1.23 13.16 15.99
CA LEU A 275 0.58 11.85 15.90
C LEU A 275 -0.92 11.91 16.21
N ASP A 276 -1.38 12.92 16.94
CA ASP A 276 -2.81 13.10 17.23
C ASP A 276 -3.62 13.39 15.94
N LEU A 277 -2.96 13.87 14.86
CA LEU A 277 -3.59 14.08 13.56
C LEU A 277 -3.98 12.78 12.84
N LEU A 278 -3.55 11.61 13.33
CA LEU A 278 -3.93 10.31 12.77
C LEU A 278 -5.39 9.95 13.06
N ARG A 279 -6.01 10.57 14.07
CA ARG A 279 -7.41 10.29 14.44
C ARG A 279 -8.32 11.45 14.04
N ILE A 280 -9.55 11.10 13.67
CA ILE A 280 -10.67 12.03 13.43
C ILE A 280 -11.60 12.06 14.63
#